data_AF-A0A3Q2CGU8-F1
#
_entry.id   AF-A0A3Q2CGU8-F1
#
_cell.length_a   1.000
_cell.length_b   1.000
_cell.length_c   1.000
_cell.angle_alpha   90.00
_cell.angle_beta   90.00
_cell.angle_gamma   90.00
#
_symmetry.space_group_name_H-M   'P 1'
#
loop_
_entity.id
_entity.type
_entity.pdbx_description
1 polymer ?
#
loop_
_entity_poly.entity_id
_entity_poly.type
_entity_poly.pdbx_seq_one_letter_code
_entity_poly.pdbx_strand_id
1 'polypeptide(L)'
;MNPQADPAEDALLQHPWLPVTIDGVQLLSKPWFGETAYRILLTDMQSVWEEKIEAAAVEKRSQELNRRLRASAAAFFSHLCEVAQPCLSGGQQTGGEVQMSVNRQQDGDLTLRLKSELAGLPFYWEFRCSPAPVALVCAHLVRPLLAMSRLLQSHVEQLEDLLFRKDEEIQDYQENGATLSRGTNLVLLGPNGISHWEPASTKMLTG
;
A
#
# COMPACT_ATOMS: atom_id res chain seq x y z
N MET A 1 -17.77 9.73 -28.46
CA MET A 1 -17.85 8.29 -28.17
C MET A 1 -17.01 8.06 -26.92
N ASN A 2 -17.66 7.76 -25.79
CA ASN A 2 -16.96 7.47 -24.54
C ASN A 2 -16.46 6.03 -24.66
N PRO A 3 -15.14 5.76 -24.69
CA PRO A 3 -14.67 4.39 -24.65
C PRO A 3 -15.15 3.79 -23.33
N GLN A 4 -15.82 2.64 -23.43
CA GLN A 4 -16.40 1.89 -22.33
C GLN A 4 -15.37 1.79 -21.19
N ALA A 5 -15.66 2.41 -20.05
CA ALA A 5 -14.74 2.42 -18.91
C ALA A 5 -14.44 0.97 -18.50
N ASP A 6 -13.16 0.63 -18.36
CA ASP A 6 -12.74 -0.68 -17.91
C ASP A 6 -13.09 -0.80 -16.41
N PRO A 7 -14.07 -1.64 -16.01
CA PRO A 7 -14.50 -1.70 -14.61
C PRO A 7 -13.37 -2.13 -13.67
N ALA A 8 -12.36 -2.86 -14.18
CA ALA A 8 -11.16 -3.19 -13.42
C ALA A 8 -10.32 -1.94 -13.12
N GLU A 9 -10.24 -0.98 -14.06
CA GLU A 9 -9.46 0.25 -13.89
C GLU A 9 -10.08 1.18 -12.84
N ASP A 10 -11.40 1.39 -12.92
CA ASP A 10 -12.12 2.22 -11.95
C ASP A 10 -12.02 1.66 -10.52
N ALA A 11 -12.20 0.34 -10.37
CA ALA A 11 -12.05 -0.33 -9.09
C ALA A 11 -10.60 -0.24 -8.58
N LEU A 12 -9.63 -0.50 -9.45
CA LEU A 12 -8.21 -0.44 -9.09
C LEU A 12 -7.82 0.97 -8.64
N LEU A 13 -8.31 2.05 -9.27
CA LEU A 13 -8.01 3.41 -8.82
C LEU A 13 -8.35 3.64 -7.34
N GLN A 14 -9.40 3.00 -6.82
CA GLN A 14 -9.83 3.10 -5.43
C GLN A 14 -9.05 2.20 -4.46
N HIS A 15 -8.32 1.19 -4.95
CA HIS A 15 -7.55 0.30 -4.08
C HIS A 15 -6.28 0.99 -3.55
N PRO A 16 -5.88 0.75 -2.29
CA PRO A 16 -4.59 1.22 -1.79
C PRO A 16 -3.44 0.44 -2.41
N TRP A 17 -2.25 1.03 -2.40
CA TRP A 17 -1.00 0.29 -2.56
C TRP A 17 -0.69 -0.41 -1.24
N LEU A 18 -0.49 -1.71 -1.27
CA LEU A 18 -0.25 -2.54 -0.09
C LEU A 18 1.18 -3.07 -0.11
N PRO A 19 1.93 -2.95 1.00
CA PRO A 19 3.26 -3.54 1.07
C PRO A 19 3.17 -5.07 1.09
N VAL A 20 4.01 -5.71 0.30
CA VAL A 20 4.14 -7.18 0.26
C VAL A 20 5.61 -7.57 0.25
N THR A 21 5.92 -8.68 0.89
CA THR A 21 7.25 -9.30 0.85
C THR A 21 7.14 -10.67 0.20
N ILE A 22 7.76 -10.85 -0.96
CA ILE A 22 7.74 -12.10 -1.72
C ILE A 22 9.19 -12.52 -1.93
N ASP A 23 9.57 -13.68 -1.38
CA ASP A 23 10.94 -14.22 -1.49
C ASP A 23 12.02 -13.21 -1.06
N GLY A 24 11.77 -12.51 0.05
CA GLY A 24 12.64 -11.45 0.58
C GLY A 24 12.62 -10.12 -0.18
N VAL A 25 11.94 -10.05 -1.34
CA VAL A 25 11.79 -8.83 -2.13
C VAL A 25 10.62 -8.01 -1.61
N GLN A 26 10.89 -6.75 -1.26
CA GLN A 26 9.86 -5.78 -0.87
C GLN A 26 9.24 -5.15 -2.12
N LEU A 27 7.92 -5.23 -2.24
CA LEU A 27 7.15 -4.61 -3.32
C LEU A 27 5.94 -3.87 -2.72
N LEU A 28 5.43 -2.90 -3.46
CA LEU A 28 4.05 -2.45 -3.31
C LEU A 28 3.22 -3.16 -4.37
N SER A 29 2.09 -3.70 -3.93
CA SER A 29 1.15 -4.42 -4.76
C SER A 29 -0.21 -3.74 -4.70
N LYS A 30 -0.86 -3.71 -5.85
CA LYS A 30 -2.21 -3.20 -6.00
C LYS A 30 -2.96 -4.16 -6.93
N PRO A 31 -3.57 -5.21 -6.36
CA PRO A 31 -4.27 -6.22 -7.15
C PRO A 31 -5.77 -5.91 -7.28
N TRP A 32 -6.37 -6.40 -8.36
CA TRP A 32 -7.81 -6.55 -8.55
C TRP A 32 -8.08 -7.93 -9.12
N PHE A 33 -8.94 -8.69 -8.45
CA PHE A 33 -9.42 -10.00 -8.88
C PHE A 33 -10.92 -9.92 -9.12
N GLY A 34 -11.34 -10.23 -10.35
CA GLY A 34 -12.74 -10.40 -10.72
C GLY A 34 -13.21 -11.84 -10.57
N GLU A 35 -14.18 -12.27 -11.39
CA GLU A 35 -14.68 -13.66 -11.36
C GLU A 35 -13.79 -14.63 -12.15
N THR A 36 -13.24 -14.17 -13.28
CA THR A 36 -12.35 -14.97 -14.16
C THR A 36 -11.26 -14.12 -14.82
N ALA A 37 -10.97 -12.94 -14.27
CA ALA A 37 -10.01 -11.99 -14.82
C ALA A 37 -9.32 -11.27 -13.66
N TYR A 38 -8.08 -10.84 -13.86
CA TYR A 38 -7.39 -10.01 -12.87
C TYR A 38 -6.57 -8.92 -13.55
N ARG A 39 -6.24 -7.92 -12.75
CA ARG A 39 -5.26 -6.90 -13.08
C ARG A 39 -4.42 -6.63 -11.84
N ILE A 40 -3.10 -6.64 -11.99
CA ILE A 40 -2.18 -6.36 -10.89
C ILE A 40 -1.22 -5.27 -11.32
N LEU A 41 -0.96 -4.35 -10.39
CA LEU A 41 0.14 -3.40 -10.49
C LEU A 41 1.14 -3.70 -9.37
N LEU A 42 2.41 -3.66 -9.72
CA LEU A 42 3.52 -3.92 -8.80
C LEU A 42 4.54 -2.80 -8.94
N THR A 43 5.20 -2.42 -7.85
CA THR A 43 6.36 -1.54 -7.91
C THR A 43 7.34 -1.85 -6.79
N ASP A 44 8.63 -1.79 -7.10
CA ASP A 44 9.73 -1.81 -6.14
C ASP A 44 10.25 -0.40 -5.84
N MET A 45 9.48 0.63 -6.20
CA MET A 45 9.84 2.05 -6.19
C MET A 45 10.90 2.49 -7.21
N GLN A 46 11.44 1.57 -8.01
CA GLN A 46 12.36 1.89 -9.13
C GLN A 46 11.66 1.70 -10.48
N SER A 47 10.82 0.69 -10.58
CA SER A 47 10.04 0.37 -11.77
C SER A 47 8.61 0.03 -11.38
N VAL A 48 7.70 0.13 -12.35
CA VAL A 48 6.29 -0.20 -12.18
C VAL A 48 5.97 -1.24 -13.24
N TRP A 49 5.34 -2.33 -12.82
CA TRP A 49 4.91 -3.41 -13.69
C TRP A 49 3.40 -3.59 -13.63
N GLU A 50 2.88 -4.14 -14.71
CA GLU A 50 1.49 -4.47 -14.85
C GLU A 50 1.33 -5.87 -15.44
N GLU A 51 0.33 -6.58 -14.98
CA GLU A 51 -0.29 -7.63 -15.77
C GLU A 51 -1.80 -7.47 -15.77
N LYS A 52 -2.41 -7.54 -16.97
CA LYS A 52 -3.85 -7.67 -17.16
C LYS A 52 -4.13 -9.00 -17.85
N ILE A 53 -5.01 -9.81 -17.26
CA ILE A 53 -5.44 -11.07 -17.85
C ILE A 53 -6.96 -11.14 -17.95
N GLU A 54 -7.45 -11.62 -19.08
CA GLU A 54 -8.87 -11.87 -19.33
C GLU A 54 -9.17 -13.37 -19.23
N ALA A 55 -10.46 -13.73 -19.17
CA ALA A 55 -10.91 -15.11 -18.96
C ALA A 55 -10.29 -16.14 -19.92
N ALA A 56 -10.24 -15.83 -21.22
CA ALA A 56 -9.66 -16.73 -22.21
C ALA A 56 -8.14 -16.95 -22.00
N ALA A 57 -7.43 -15.91 -21.55
CA ALA A 57 -6.01 -16.01 -21.24
C ALA A 57 -5.75 -16.76 -19.93
N VAL A 58 -6.65 -16.64 -18.95
CA VAL A 58 -6.64 -17.46 -17.73
C VAL A 58 -6.73 -18.94 -18.08
N GLU A 59 -7.70 -19.32 -18.91
CA GLU A 59 -7.91 -20.71 -19.32
C GLU A 59 -6.71 -21.25 -20.11
N LYS A 60 -6.19 -20.47 -21.06
CA LYS A 60 -5.01 -20.88 -21.84
C LYS A 60 -3.81 -21.14 -20.93
N ARG A 61 -3.54 -20.22 -20.00
CA ARG A 61 -2.38 -20.33 -19.10
C ARG A 61 -2.57 -21.44 -18.05
N SER A 62 -3.79 -21.66 -17.57
CA SER A 62 -4.07 -22.75 -16.64
C SER A 62 -3.77 -24.11 -17.29
N GLN A 63 -4.15 -24.31 -18.55
CA GLN A 63 -3.84 -25.51 -19.32
C GLN A 63 -2.33 -25.64 -19.64
N GLU A 64 -1.65 -24.53 -19.91
CA GLU A 64 -0.20 -24.49 -20.15
C GLU A 64 0.58 -24.99 -18.92
N LEU A 65 0.26 -24.46 -17.74
CA LEU A 65 0.99 -24.69 -16.50
C LEU A 65 0.52 -25.93 -15.73
N ASN A 66 -0.76 -26.32 -15.85
CA ASN A 66 -1.38 -27.36 -15.04
C ASN A 66 -2.01 -28.46 -15.91
N ARG A 67 -1.23 -29.06 -16.82
CA ARG A 67 -1.69 -30.05 -17.82
C ARG A 67 -2.46 -31.26 -17.27
N ARG A 68 -2.26 -31.60 -15.98
CA ARG A 68 -2.91 -32.75 -15.32
C ARG A 68 -4.20 -32.36 -14.59
N LEU A 69 -4.42 -31.06 -14.36
CA LEU A 69 -5.56 -30.55 -13.61
C LEU A 69 -6.76 -30.46 -14.55
N ARG A 70 -7.88 -31.10 -14.17
CA ARG A 70 -9.16 -31.01 -14.89
C ARG A 70 -10.18 -30.30 -14.01
N ALA A 71 -10.19 -28.98 -14.07
CA ALA A 71 -11.13 -28.11 -13.38
C ALA A 71 -11.79 -27.16 -14.38
N SER A 72 -12.98 -26.64 -14.07
CA SER A 72 -13.56 -25.55 -14.84
C SER A 72 -12.72 -24.28 -14.67
N ALA A 73 -12.75 -23.36 -15.65
CA ALA A 73 -12.01 -22.10 -15.56
C ALA A 73 -12.40 -21.29 -14.29
N ALA A 74 -13.68 -21.29 -13.92
CA ALA A 74 -14.16 -20.63 -12.71
C ALA A 74 -13.61 -21.26 -11.42
N ALA A 75 -13.64 -22.60 -11.31
CA ALA A 75 -13.11 -23.28 -10.12
C ALA A 75 -11.58 -23.11 -10.01
N PHE A 76 -10.87 -23.18 -11.14
CA PHE A 76 -9.44 -22.90 -11.19
C PHE A 76 -9.15 -21.47 -10.72
N PHE A 77 -9.89 -20.49 -11.23
CA PHE A 77 -9.67 -19.10 -10.90
C PHE A 77 -10.05 -18.75 -9.46
N SER A 78 -11.11 -19.36 -8.92
CA SER A 78 -11.47 -19.25 -7.50
C SER A 78 -10.30 -19.68 -6.62
N HIS A 79 -9.73 -20.86 -6.90
CA HIS A 79 -8.57 -21.32 -6.15
C HIS A 79 -7.35 -20.40 -6.33
N LEU A 80 -7.09 -19.92 -7.55
CA LEU A 80 -6.03 -18.93 -7.79
C LEU A 80 -6.21 -17.69 -6.89
N CYS A 81 -7.43 -17.17 -6.76
CA CYS A 81 -7.70 -16.03 -5.89
C CYS A 81 -7.46 -16.36 -4.41
N GLU A 82 -7.92 -17.53 -3.96
CA GLU A 82 -7.72 -18.02 -2.58
C GLU A 82 -6.24 -18.07 -2.20
N VAL A 83 -5.36 -18.54 -3.10
CA VAL A 83 -3.93 -18.68 -2.80
C VAL A 83 -3.10 -17.44 -3.12
N ALA A 84 -3.48 -16.65 -4.14
CA ALA A 84 -2.67 -15.50 -4.59
C ALA A 84 -3.02 -14.20 -3.86
N GLN A 85 -4.30 -13.96 -3.57
CA GLN A 85 -4.75 -12.69 -2.99
C GLN A 85 -4.12 -12.43 -1.61
N PRO A 86 -3.99 -13.41 -0.70
CA PRO A 86 -3.30 -13.18 0.57
C PRO A 86 -1.85 -12.72 0.39
N CYS A 87 -1.12 -13.30 -0.58
CA CYS A 87 0.26 -12.95 -0.88
C CYS A 87 0.40 -11.55 -1.50
N LEU A 88 -0.61 -11.10 -2.27
CA LEU A 88 -0.57 -9.86 -3.04
C LEU A 88 -1.29 -8.68 -2.37
N SER A 89 -2.06 -8.93 -1.30
CA SER A 89 -2.83 -7.92 -0.57
C SER A 89 -2.27 -7.64 0.83
N GLY A 90 -0.97 -7.90 1.06
CA GLY A 90 -0.31 -7.61 2.34
C GLY A 90 -0.75 -8.53 3.49
N GLY A 91 -1.41 -9.65 3.18
CA GLY A 91 -1.76 -10.66 4.16
C GLY A 91 -0.54 -11.45 4.62
N GLN A 92 -0.54 -11.89 5.88
CA GLN A 92 0.46 -12.84 6.37
C GLN A 92 0.18 -14.20 5.72
N GLN A 93 1.22 -14.85 5.17
CA GLN A 93 1.08 -16.19 4.59
C GLN A 93 0.51 -17.16 5.63
N THR A 94 -0.69 -17.69 5.39
CA THR A 94 -1.33 -18.68 6.25
C THR A 94 -0.83 -20.07 5.88
N GLY A 95 0.27 -20.51 6.50
CA GLY A 95 0.76 -21.89 6.41
C GLY A 95 1.66 -22.17 5.20
N GLY A 96 2.58 -23.13 5.38
CA GLY A 96 3.66 -23.46 4.44
C GLY A 96 3.23 -24.18 3.15
N GLU A 97 1.96 -24.12 2.76
CA GLU A 97 1.45 -24.77 1.54
C GLU A 97 1.61 -23.89 0.30
N VAL A 98 1.69 -22.56 0.45
CA VAL A 98 1.81 -21.62 -0.67
C VAL A 98 3.23 -21.06 -0.74
N GLN A 99 3.89 -21.23 -1.88
CA GLN A 99 5.22 -20.70 -2.17
C GLN A 99 5.11 -19.68 -3.30
N MET A 100 5.54 -18.45 -3.04
CA MET A 100 5.62 -17.41 -4.07
C MET A 100 7.05 -16.90 -4.20
N SER A 101 7.56 -16.82 -5.43
CA SER A 101 8.91 -16.31 -5.73
C SER A 101 8.90 -15.25 -6.82
N VAL A 102 9.94 -14.41 -6.81
CA VAL A 102 10.09 -13.28 -7.73
C VAL A 102 11.27 -13.55 -8.67
N ASN A 103 11.05 -13.35 -9.97
CA ASN A 103 12.12 -13.40 -10.96
C ASN A 103 12.09 -12.15 -11.83
N ARG A 104 13.19 -11.39 -11.82
CA ARG A 104 13.39 -10.23 -12.70
C ARG A 104 14.08 -10.68 -13.98
N GLN A 105 13.45 -10.41 -15.12
CA GLN A 105 13.99 -10.77 -16.42
C GLN A 105 14.91 -9.66 -16.96
N GLN A 106 15.79 -10.02 -17.90
CA GLN A 106 16.77 -9.09 -18.46
C GLN A 106 16.16 -8.00 -19.36
N ASP A 107 14.98 -8.26 -19.91
CA ASP A 107 14.17 -7.36 -20.73
C ASP A 107 13.40 -6.31 -19.92
N GLY A 108 13.46 -6.38 -18.59
CA GLY A 108 12.75 -5.50 -17.67
C GLY A 108 11.41 -6.05 -17.19
N ASP A 109 11.00 -7.23 -17.63
CA ASP A 109 9.79 -7.89 -17.15
C ASP A 109 9.97 -8.46 -15.73
N LEU A 110 8.87 -8.59 -15.02
CA LEU A 110 8.79 -9.18 -13.69
C LEU A 110 7.87 -10.40 -13.72
N THR A 111 8.38 -11.55 -13.29
CA THR A 111 7.57 -12.77 -13.17
C THR A 111 7.44 -13.18 -11.71
N LEU A 112 6.21 -13.24 -11.21
CA LEU A 112 5.91 -13.86 -9.92
C LEU A 112 5.47 -15.30 -10.15
N ARG A 113 6.15 -16.26 -9.54
CA ARG A 113 5.77 -17.68 -9.60
C ARG A 113 5.06 -18.07 -8.33
N LEU A 114 3.92 -18.71 -8.48
CA LEU A 114 3.10 -19.23 -7.40
C LEU A 114 3.04 -20.74 -7.53
N LYS A 115 3.31 -21.42 -6.43
CA LYS A 115 3.14 -22.87 -6.27
C LYS A 115 2.30 -23.14 -5.04
N SER A 116 1.24 -23.91 -5.21
CA SER A 116 0.38 -24.39 -4.13
C SER A 116 -0.05 -25.83 -4.41
N GLU A 117 -1.01 -26.32 -3.63
CA GLU A 117 -1.65 -27.61 -3.83
C GLU A 117 -3.17 -27.43 -3.95
N LEU A 118 -3.79 -28.17 -4.86
CA LEU A 118 -5.23 -28.27 -5.02
C LEU A 118 -5.63 -29.74 -4.98
N ALA A 119 -6.23 -30.17 -3.86
CA ALA A 119 -6.70 -31.54 -3.61
C ALA A 119 -5.63 -32.64 -3.87
N GLY A 120 -4.43 -32.49 -3.30
CA GLY A 120 -3.34 -33.46 -3.51
C GLY A 120 -2.51 -33.22 -4.77
N LEU A 121 -2.94 -32.31 -5.66
CA LEU A 121 -2.26 -32.07 -6.93
C LEU A 121 -1.47 -30.76 -6.89
N PRO A 122 -0.23 -30.73 -7.42
CA PRO A 122 0.51 -29.49 -7.56
C PRO A 122 -0.23 -28.48 -8.44
N PHE A 123 -0.35 -27.26 -7.94
CA PHE A 123 -0.94 -26.12 -8.62
C PHE A 123 0.13 -25.06 -8.88
N TYR A 124 0.20 -24.58 -10.12
CA TYR A 124 1.18 -23.60 -10.56
C TYR A 124 0.51 -22.42 -11.24
N TRP A 125 0.99 -21.22 -10.92
CA TRP A 125 0.63 -20.01 -11.64
C TRP A 125 1.85 -19.11 -11.83
N GLU A 126 1.88 -18.39 -12.94
CA GLU A 126 2.87 -17.34 -13.18
C GLU A 126 2.14 -16.04 -13.49
N PHE A 127 2.45 -14.99 -12.73
CA PHE A 127 2.09 -13.62 -13.08
C PHE A 127 3.20 -13.04 -13.93
N ARG A 128 2.92 -12.74 -15.21
CA ARG A 128 3.89 -12.30 -16.20
C ARG A 128 3.70 -10.80 -16.42
N CYS A 129 4.39 -9.99 -15.64
CA CYS A 129 4.18 -8.54 -15.59
C CYS A 129 5.20 -7.83 -16.47
N SER A 130 4.72 -7.00 -17.39
CA SER A 130 5.56 -6.13 -18.23
C SER A 130 5.66 -4.73 -17.63
N PRO A 131 6.66 -3.92 -18.00
CA PRO A 131 6.72 -2.51 -17.60
C PRO A 131 5.41 -1.77 -17.87
N ALA A 132 4.89 -1.08 -16.86
CA ALA A 132 3.63 -0.39 -16.94
C ALA A 132 3.73 0.84 -17.86
N PRO A 133 2.72 1.10 -18.72
CA PRO A 133 2.67 2.33 -19.49
C PRO A 133 2.71 3.58 -18.60
N VAL A 134 3.37 4.64 -19.08
CA VAL A 134 3.48 5.92 -18.35
C VAL A 134 2.13 6.48 -17.93
N ALA A 135 1.08 6.27 -18.74
CA ALA A 135 -0.28 6.69 -18.41
C ALA A 135 -0.78 6.06 -17.09
N LEU A 136 -0.49 4.78 -16.84
CA LEU A 136 -0.87 4.10 -15.60
C LEU A 136 0.00 4.55 -14.42
N VAL A 137 1.29 4.75 -14.64
CA VAL A 137 2.17 5.33 -13.61
C VAL A 137 1.65 6.71 -13.19
N CYS A 138 1.25 7.54 -14.14
CA CYS A 138 0.65 8.84 -13.88
C CYS A 138 -0.68 8.72 -13.11
N ALA A 139 -1.55 7.78 -13.49
CA ALA A 139 -2.87 7.61 -12.91
C ALA A 139 -2.83 7.01 -11.49
N HIS A 140 -2.00 5.99 -11.25
CA HIS A 140 -2.00 5.23 -10.00
C HIS A 140 -0.95 5.68 -8.98
N LEU A 141 0.04 6.49 -9.38
CA LEU A 141 1.10 6.98 -8.50
C LEU A 141 1.22 8.50 -8.54
N VAL A 142 1.57 9.08 -9.68
CA VAL A 142 1.98 10.50 -9.74
C VAL A 142 0.83 11.45 -9.35
N ARG A 143 -0.33 11.34 -10.01
CA ARG A 143 -1.47 12.24 -9.74
C ARG A 143 -2.01 12.07 -8.31
N PRO A 144 -2.24 10.84 -7.78
CA PRO A 144 -2.65 10.66 -6.39
C PRO A 144 -1.66 11.25 -5.38
N LEU A 145 -0.35 11.05 -5.58
CA LEU A 145 0.67 11.58 -4.67
C LEU A 145 0.75 13.11 -4.71
N LEU A 146 0.64 13.73 -5.89
CA LEU A 146 0.57 15.20 -6.00
C LEU A 146 -0.69 15.77 -5.35
N ALA A 147 -1.84 15.13 -5.54
CA ALA A 147 -3.08 15.53 -4.89
C ALA A 147 -2.98 15.41 -3.36
N MET A 148 -2.42 14.30 -2.87
CA MET A 148 -2.22 14.08 -1.44
C MET A 148 -1.25 15.10 -0.83
N SER A 149 -0.15 15.42 -1.52
CA SER A 149 0.80 16.44 -1.08
C SER A 149 0.12 17.81 -0.87
N ARG A 150 -0.71 18.22 -1.84
CA ARG A 150 -1.48 19.47 -1.72
C ARG A 150 -2.51 19.43 -0.59
N LEU A 151 -3.20 18.30 -0.42
CA LEU A 151 -4.16 18.12 0.66
C LEU A 151 -3.47 18.23 2.03
N LEU A 152 -2.35 17.54 2.21
CA LEU A 152 -1.57 17.57 3.45
C LEU A 152 -1.04 18.98 3.74
N GLN A 153 -0.57 19.71 2.72
CA GLN A 153 -0.17 21.10 2.89
C GLN A 153 -1.33 21.98 3.37
N SER A 154 -2.51 21.84 2.77
CA SER A 154 -3.70 22.58 3.22
C SER A 154 -4.11 22.22 4.66
N HIS A 155 -3.94 20.97 5.07
CA HIS A 155 -4.19 20.57 6.46
C HIS A 155 -3.20 21.23 7.43
N VAL A 156 -1.93 21.39 7.05
CA VAL A 156 -0.94 22.10 7.87
C VAL A 156 -1.37 23.55 8.09
N GLU A 157 -1.74 24.27 7.02
CA GLU A 157 -2.20 25.67 7.09
C GLU A 157 -3.45 25.80 7.98
N GLN A 158 -4.42 24.90 7.84
CA GLN A 158 -5.62 24.91 8.68
C GLN A 158 -5.33 24.64 10.17
N LEU A 159 -4.34 23.78 10.45
CA LEU A 159 -3.92 23.50 11.83
C LEU A 159 -3.16 24.69 12.43
N GLU A 160 -2.35 25.40 11.63
CA GLU A 160 -1.68 26.64 12.05
C GLU A 160 -2.69 27.73 12.42
N ASP A 161 -3.69 27.96 11.57
CA ASP A 161 -4.78 28.90 11.84
C ASP A 161 -5.55 28.55 13.12
N LEU A 162 -5.80 27.24 13.33
CA LEU A 162 -6.51 26.76 14.51
C LEU A 162 -5.69 26.99 15.78
N LEU A 163 -4.37 26.75 15.72
CA LEU A 163 -3.46 27.02 16.83
C LEU A 163 -3.42 28.51 17.16
N PHE A 164 -3.28 29.38 16.15
CA PHE A 164 -3.26 30.83 16.37
C PHE A 164 -4.53 31.33 17.06
N ARG A 165 -5.71 30.88 16.63
CA ARG A 165 -6.97 31.24 17.28
C ARG A 165 -7.06 30.75 18.72
N LYS A 166 -6.48 29.58 19.01
CA LYS A 166 -6.44 29.04 20.38
C LYS A 166 -5.47 29.83 21.26
N ASP A 167 -4.35 30.29 20.71
CA ASP A 167 -3.41 31.16 21.42
C ASP A 167 -4.04 32.53 21.73
N GLU A 168 -4.77 33.12 20.79
CA GLU A 168 -5.55 34.36 21.04
C GLU A 168 -6.60 34.17 22.14
N GLU A 169 -7.33 33.04 22.13
CA GLU A 169 -8.32 32.73 23.17
C GLU A 169 -7.66 32.59 24.56
N ILE A 170 -6.50 31.92 24.63
CA ILE A 170 -5.73 31.79 25.88
C ILE A 170 -5.26 33.17 26.36
N GLN A 171 -4.77 34.01 25.44
CA GLN A 171 -4.33 35.35 25.77
C GLN A 171 -5.49 36.18 26.33
N ASP A 172 -6.68 36.15 25.71
CA ASP A 172 -7.87 36.84 26.20
C ASP A 172 -8.27 36.37 27.61
N TYR A 173 -8.24 35.06 27.90
CA TYR A 173 -8.49 34.57 29.25
C TYR A 173 -7.48 35.10 30.27
N GLN A 174 -6.19 35.20 29.91
CA GLN A 174 -5.15 35.75 30.78
C GLN A 174 -5.35 37.25 31.03
N GLU A 175 -5.66 38.01 29.98
CA GLU A 175 -5.93 39.45 30.06
C GLU A 175 -7.17 39.75 30.91
N ASN A 176 -8.18 38.88 30.86
CA ASN A 176 -9.39 38.94 31.68
C ASN A 176 -9.21 38.39 33.11
N GLY A 177 -7.98 38.08 33.52
CA GLY A 177 -7.62 37.74 34.91
C GLY A 177 -7.89 36.28 35.30
N ALA A 178 -8.13 35.39 34.34
CA ALA A 178 -8.25 33.96 34.63
C ALA A 178 -6.90 33.40 35.11
N THR A 179 -6.92 32.63 36.21
CA THR A 179 -5.74 31.97 36.77
C THR A 179 -5.84 30.46 36.65
N LEU A 180 -4.77 29.82 36.18
CA LEU A 180 -4.72 28.38 36.00
C LEU A 180 -4.68 27.67 37.36
N SER A 181 -5.65 26.80 37.63
CA SER A 181 -5.75 26.05 38.89
C SER A 181 -4.68 24.96 39.06
N ARG A 182 -3.90 24.67 38.01
CA ARG A 182 -2.77 23.73 38.00
C ARG A 182 -1.58 24.38 37.28
N GLY A 183 -0.66 24.99 38.02
CA GLY A 183 0.48 25.76 37.50
C GLY A 183 1.61 24.91 36.93
N THR A 184 1.35 24.09 35.91
CA THR A 184 2.40 23.28 35.28
C THR A 184 2.18 23.13 33.77
N ASN A 185 2.07 24.24 33.03
CA ASN A 185 2.24 24.25 31.56
C ASN A 185 2.44 25.68 31.01
N LEU A 186 3.33 26.45 31.62
CA LEU A 186 3.89 27.66 31.00
C LEU A 186 5.41 27.51 31.05
N VAL A 187 5.97 26.80 30.07
CA VAL A 187 7.37 27.02 29.72
C VAL A 187 7.40 28.37 29.01
N LEU A 188 7.85 29.38 29.73
CA LEU A 188 8.07 30.72 29.21
C LEU A 188 9.07 30.65 28.06
N LEU A 189 8.60 30.74 26.82
CA LEU A 189 9.43 31.05 25.67
C LEU A 189 9.79 32.53 25.76
N GLY A 190 10.96 32.83 26.32
CA GLY A 190 11.55 34.17 26.30
C GLY A 190 11.99 34.59 24.89
N PRO A 191 12.22 35.89 24.63
CA PRO A 191 12.32 36.45 23.28
C PRO A 191 13.59 36.10 22.49
N ASN A 192 14.52 35.32 23.05
CA ASN A 192 15.75 34.89 22.37
C ASN A 192 15.80 33.37 22.37
N GLY A 193 15.41 32.75 21.26
CA GLY A 193 15.29 31.32 21.09
C GLY A 193 16.62 30.55 21.16
N ILE A 194 17.18 30.38 22.36
CA ILE A 194 18.13 29.32 22.68
C ILE A 194 17.86 28.86 24.12
N SER A 195 17.31 27.64 24.27
CA SER A 195 17.42 26.90 25.53
C SER A 195 18.33 25.71 25.30
N HIS A 196 19.53 25.80 25.89
CA HIS A 196 20.40 24.67 26.12
C HIS A 196 19.63 23.64 26.95
N TRP A 197 19.51 22.42 26.44
CA TRP A 197 18.97 21.31 27.21
C TRP A 197 20.01 20.93 28.28
N GLU A 198 19.61 20.83 29.54
CA GLU A 198 20.37 20.12 30.57
C GLU A 198 19.44 19.07 31.19
N PRO A 199 19.76 17.77 31.10
CA PRO A 199 18.93 16.74 31.70
C PRO A 199 19.16 16.73 33.21
N ALA A 200 18.07 16.79 33.96
CA ALA A 200 18.09 16.69 35.42
C ALA A 200 18.79 15.38 35.85
N SER A 201 19.87 15.53 36.62
CA SER A 201 20.56 14.41 37.23
C SER A 201 19.63 13.66 38.20
N THR A 202 19.45 12.38 37.94
CA THR A 202 18.79 11.42 38.83
C THR A 202 19.58 11.32 40.13
N LYS A 203 19.11 11.97 41.20
CA LYS A 203 19.60 11.65 42.55
C LYS A 203 19.00 10.30 42.97
N MET A 204 19.83 9.26 42.89
CA MET A 204 19.56 8.00 43.55
C MET A 204 19.54 8.20 45.06
N LEU A 205 18.46 7.72 45.67
CA LEU A 205 18.32 7.48 47.11
C LEU A 205 19.24 6.32 47.50
N THR A 206 20.25 6.57 48.32
CA THR A 206 20.77 5.60 49.31
C THR A 206 21.38 6.35 50.48
N GLY A 207 20.85 6.06 51.66
CA GLY A 207 21.28 6.51 52.99
C GLY A 207 20.31 5.93 54.00
#